data_AF-A0A2L1U770-F1
#
_entry.id   AF-A0A2L1U770-F1
#
_cell.length_a   1.000
_cell.length_b   1.000
_cell.length_c   1.000
_cell.angle_alpha   90.00
_cell.angle_beta   90.00
_cell.angle_gamma   90.00
#
_symmetry.space_group_name_H-M   'P 1'
#
loop_
_entity.id
_entity.type
_entity.pdbx_description
1 polymer ?
#
loop_
_entity_poly.entity_id
_entity_poly.type
_entity_poly.pdbx_seq_one_letter_code
_entity_poly.pdbx_strand_id
1 'polypeptide(L)'
;MNGHPTGLWLEELATPYILFTLSRFNVDIVSIKGGKVPLDQWSIPIDILPIFEYVKPLLQNTKPISSVNFLNYDAILFCGGHGAIVDFPNNPYVANLILNMYRNRRIVAAVCHGVAGLVNVKDEYGSFFVTGKRITGFTNEEEKAVHLADRVPFLLESKLIKKVPYFMKHQFLHHM
;
A
#
# COMPACT_ATOMS: atom_id res chain seq x y z
N MET A 1 -7.18 -13.96 0.81
CA MET A 1 -6.00 -14.51 0.12
C MET A 1 -6.02 -16.04 0.23
N ASN A 2 -6.56 -16.77 -0.76
CA ASN A 2 -6.75 -18.24 -0.72
C ASN A 2 -7.42 -18.75 0.57
N GLY A 3 -8.55 -18.16 0.94
CA GLY A 3 -9.26 -18.50 2.18
C GLY A 3 -8.67 -17.92 3.48
N HIS A 4 -7.46 -17.34 3.45
CA HIS A 4 -6.91 -16.57 4.57
C HIS A 4 -7.53 -15.16 4.61
N PRO A 5 -8.23 -14.78 5.70
CA PRO A 5 -8.67 -13.41 5.92
C PRO A 5 -7.46 -12.48 6.08
N THR A 6 -7.50 -11.32 5.44
CA THR A 6 -6.47 -10.28 5.54
C THR A 6 -7.09 -8.95 5.11
N GLY A 7 -6.33 -7.87 5.18
CA GLY A 7 -6.74 -6.54 4.76
C GLY A 7 -5.61 -5.53 4.86
N LEU A 8 -5.98 -4.32 5.22
CA LEU A 8 -5.06 -3.24 5.56
C LEU A 8 -4.32 -3.56 6.87
N TRP A 9 -3.02 -3.31 6.91
CA TRP A 9 -2.27 -3.24 8.17
C TRP A 9 -2.55 -1.89 8.85
N LEU A 10 -3.29 -1.86 9.95
CA LEU A 10 -3.85 -0.64 10.53
C LEU A 10 -2.80 0.45 10.82
N GLU A 11 -1.66 0.07 11.42
CA GLU A 11 -0.58 1.01 11.75
C GLU A 11 -0.03 1.74 10.51
N GLU A 12 0.06 1.05 9.37
CA GLU A 12 0.60 1.64 8.13
C GLU A 12 -0.30 2.74 7.55
N LEU A 13 -1.56 2.81 7.98
CA LEU A 13 -2.47 3.92 7.65
C LEU A 13 -2.61 4.88 8.83
N ALA A 14 -2.78 4.37 10.05
CA ALA A 14 -3.06 5.19 11.22
C ALA A 14 -1.90 6.12 11.57
N THR A 15 -0.66 5.61 11.55
CA THR A 15 0.54 6.41 11.81
C THR A 15 0.67 7.60 10.85
N PRO A 16 0.70 7.41 9.51
CA PRO A 16 0.78 8.55 8.59
C PRO A 16 -0.45 9.45 8.63
N TYR A 17 -1.67 8.91 8.79
CA TYR A 17 -2.89 9.72 8.94
C TYR A 17 -2.78 10.71 10.10
N ILE A 18 -2.35 10.23 11.27
CA ILE A 18 -2.16 11.04 12.47
C ILE A 18 -1.07 12.08 12.24
N LEU A 19 0.09 11.68 11.72
CA LEU A 19 1.21 12.61 11.47
C LEU A 19 0.86 13.72 10.48
N PHE A 20 0.18 13.39 9.39
CA PHE A 20 -0.27 14.37 8.40
C PHE A 20 -1.33 15.31 8.97
N THR A 21 -2.30 14.78 9.73
CA THR A 21 -3.34 15.59 10.39
C THR A 21 -2.74 16.55 11.42
N LEU A 22 -1.80 16.07 12.26
CA LEU A 22 -1.08 16.91 13.22
C LEU A 22 -0.23 17.99 12.52
N SER A 23 0.26 17.68 11.33
CA SER A 23 0.97 18.62 10.45
C SER A 23 0.04 19.52 9.64
N ARG A 24 -1.27 19.50 9.91
CA ARG A 24 -2.31 20.33 9.30
C ARG A 24 -2.55 20.08 7.80
N PHE A 25 -2.20 18.89 7.30
CA PHE A 25 -2.63 18.46 5.98
C PHE A 25 -4.08 17.98 6.02
N ASN A 26 -4.80 18.22 4.93
CA ASN A 26 -6.10 17.56 4.70
C ASN A 26 -5.83 16.14 4.21
N VAL A 27 -6.41 15.15 4.89
CA VAL A 27 -6.19 13.73 4.59
C VAL A 27 -7.52 13.05 4.30
N ASP A 28 -7.72 12.63 3.05
CA ASP A 28 -8.81 11.74 2.67
C ASP A 28 -8.33 10.28 2.72
N ILE A 29 -9.19 9.39 3.24
CA ILE A 29 -8.99 7.95 3.18
C ILE A 29 -9.93 7.36 2.13
N VAL A 30 -9.35 6.62 1.19
CA VAL A 30 -10.08 5.94 0.11
C VAL A 30 -9.69 4.47 0.06
N SER A 31 -10.56 3.64 -0.49
CA SER A 31 -10.27 2.22 -0.71
C SER A 31 -10.66 1.79 -2.12
N ILE A 32 -10.21 0.61 -2.54
CA ILE A 32 -10.44 0.13 -3.91
C ILE A 32 -11.93 0.12 -4.29
N LYS A 33 -12.80 -0.33 -3.39
CA LYS A 33 -14.25 -0.43 -3.63
C LYS A 33 -15.07 0.63 -2.89
N GLY A 34 -14.46 1.40 -1.99
CA GLY A 34 -15.20 2.22 -1.03
C GLY A 34 -15.86 1.36 0.06
N GLY A 35 -16.58 2.02 0.97
CA GLY A 35 -17.24 1.37 2.09
C GLY A 35 -16.25 0.93 3.17
N LYS A 36 -16.55 -0.22 3.82
CA LYS A 36 -15.76 -0.76 4.92
C LYS A 36 -14.45 -1.36 4.41
N VAL A 37 -13.33 -0.87 4.94
CA VAL A 37 -12.01 -1.42 4.67
C VAL A 37 -11.77 -2.63 5.58
N PRO A 38 -11.47 -3.82 5.03
CA PRO A 38 -11.06 -4.95 5.86
C PRO A 38 -9.71 -4.66 6.49
N LEU A 39 -9.57 -4.96 7.78
CA LEU A 39 -8.31 -4.91 8.50
C LEU A 39 -7.71 -6.30 8.58
N ASP A 40 -6.38 -6.39 8.49
CA ASP A 40 -5.69 -7.60 8.88
C ASP A 40 -5.81 -7.78 10.40
N GLN A 41 -6.27 -8.95 10.85
CA GLN A 41 -6.49 -9.23 12.27
C GLN A 41 -5.19 -9.13 13.08
N TRP A 42 -4.04 -9.44 12.48
CA TRP A 42 -2.74 -9.35 13.16
C TRP A 42 -2.24 -7.92 13.29
N SER A 43 -2.85 -6.98 12.58
CA SER A 43 -2.56 -5.54 12.73
C SER A 43 -3.34 -4.87 13.89
N ILE A 44 -4.13 -5.65 14.64
CA ILE A 44 -4.93 -5.16 15.77
C ILE A 44 -4.59 -5.96 17.04
N PRO A 45 -3.36 -5.84 17.58
CA PRO A 45 -2.99 -6.51 18.82
C PRO A 45 -3.76 -5.93 20.02
N ILE A 46 -3.78 -6.65 21.14
CA ILE A 46 -4.51 -6.26 22.36
C ILE A 46 -3.96 -4.95 22.94
N ASP A 47 -2.66 -4.72 22.82
CA ASP A 47 -1.91 -3.56 23.29
C ASP A 47 -1.71 -2.50 22.21
N ILE A 48 -2.56 -2.49 21.18
CA ILE A 48 -2.52 -1.48 20.12
C ILE A 48 -2.57 -0.07 20.72
N LEU A 49 -1.77 0.85 20.15
CA LEU A 49 -1.76 2.24 20.58
C LEU A 49 -3.19 2.82 20.58
N PRO A 50 -3.69 3.35 21.72
CA PRO A 50 -5.07 3.82 21.82
C PRO A 50 -5.44 4.89 20.78
N ILE A 51 -4.45 5.65 20.29
CA ILE A 51 -4.66 6.66 19.26
C ILE A 51 -5.14 6.05 17.92
N PHE A 52 -4.79 4.79 17.63
CA PHE A 52 -5.22 4.11 16.41
C PHE A 52 -6.71 3.73 16.43
N GLU A 53 -7.32 3.58 17.60
CA GLU A 53 -8.77 3.35 17.73
C GLU A 53 -9.59 4.51 17.15
N TYR A 54 -9.08 5.75 17.22
CA TYR A 54 -9.75 6.91 16.64
C TYR A 54 -9.73 6.91 15.10
N VAL A 55 -8.85 6.13 14.48
CA VAL A 55 -8.77 6.01 13.01
C VAL A 55 -9.75 4.96 12.47
N LYS A 56 -10.04 3.90 13.23
CA LYS A 56 -10.92 2.79 12.78
C LYS A 56 -12.32 3.23 12.30
N PRO A 57 -13.00 4.21 12.92
CA PRO A 57 -14.29 4.70 12.41
C PRO A 57 -14.20 5.26 10.98
N LEU A 58 -13.08 5.89 10.60
CA LEU A 58 -12.86 6.46 9.27
C LEU A 58 -12.82 5.37 8.18
N LEU A 59 -12.52 4.13 8.59
CA LEU A 59 -12.43 2.97 7.71
C LEU A 59 -13.79 2.30 7.44
N GLN A 60 -14.88 2.75 8.07
CA GLN A 60 -16.20 2.12 7.88
C GLN A 60 -16.92 2.56 6.61
N ASN A 61 -16.64 3.78 6.12
CA ASN A 61 -17.33 4.34 4.96
C ASN A 61 -16.39 5.19 4.09
N THR A 62 -15.39 4.54 3.52
CA THR A 62 -14.42 5.20 2.63
C THR A 62 -15.02 5.49 1.25
N LYS A 63 -14.53 6.54 0.58
CA LYS A 63 -14.86 6.76 -0.83
C LYS A 63 -14.14 5.71 -1.69
N PRO A 64 -14.72 5.26 -2.82
CA PRO A 64 -14.03 4.39 -3.75
C PRO A 64 -12.92 5.14 -4.48
N ILE A 65 -11.81 4.46 -4.77
CA ILE A 65 -10.66 5.02 -5.49
C ILE A 65 -11.05 5.57 -6.87
N SER A 66 -12.11 5.02 -7.49
CA SER A 66 -12.64 5.49 -8.77
C SER A 66 -13.25 6.90 -8.71
N SER A 67 -13.58 7.40 -7.52
CA SER A 67 -14.09 8.77 -7.32
C SER A 67 -12.99 9.81 -7.09
N VAL A 68 -11.72 9.38 -7.01
CA VAL A 68 -10.60 10.26 -6.70
C VAL A 68 -10.19 11.04 -7.96
N ASN A 69 -10.35 12.37 -7.90
CA ASN A 69 -9.70 13.25 -8.85
C ASN A 69 -8.29 13.58 -8.34
N PHE A 70 -7.26 13.11 -9.05
CA PHE A 70 -5.88 13.33 -8.65
C PHE A 70 -5.60 14.80 -8.42
N LEU A 71 -6.17 15.71 -9.22
CA LEU A 71 -5.93 17.17 -9.19
C LEU A 71 -6.11 17.80 -7.79
N ASN A 72 -6.91 17.19 -6.92
CA ASN A 72 -7.19 17.67 -5.57
C ASN A 72 -6.10 17.32 -4.53
N TYR A 73 -5.08 16.54 -4.89
CA TYR A 73 -4.11 15.98 -3.93
C TYR A 73 -2.66 16.23 -4.35
N ASP A 74 -1.82 16.66 -3.41
CA ASP A 74 -0.37 16.83 -3.63
C ASP A 74 0.41 15.51 -3.52
N ALA A 75 -0.15 14.52 -2.84
CA ALA A 75 0.47 13.23 -2.57
C ALA A 75 -0.56 12.10 -2.51
N ILE A 76 -0.09 10.87 -2.78
CA ILE A 76 -0.81 9.63 -2.51
C ILE A 76 0.09 8.66 -1.76
N LEU A 77 -0.44 8.02 -0.72
CA LEU A 77 0.22 6.94 0.02
C LEU A 77 -0.58 5.65 -0.12
N PHE A 78 0.03 4.63 -0.73
CA PHE A 78 -0.50 3.28 -0.78
C PHE A 78 -0.07 2.51 0.48
N CYS A 79 -1.00 2.36 1.43
CA CYS A 79 -0.79 1.57 2.65
C CYS A 79 -0.82 0.08 2.33
N GLY A 80 -0.11 -0.74 3.10
CA GLY A 80 0.03 -2.17 2.89
C GLY A 80 -0.86 -3.03 3.78
N GLY A 81 -0.29 -4.13 4.27
CA GLY A 81 -1.03 -5.35 4.63
C GLY A 81 -1.30 -6.24 3.42
N HIS A 82 -1.43 -7.56 3.64
CA HIS A 82 -1.55 -8.54 2.56
C HIS A 82 -2.83 -8.39 1.73
N GLY A 83 -3.81 -7.56 2.13
CA GLY A 83 -4.90 -7.16 1.24
C GLY A 83 -4.40 -6.47 -0.03
N ALA A 84 -3.39 -5.60 0.08
CA ALA A 84 -2.90 -4.77 -1.02
C ALA A 84 -2.35 -5.60 -2.20
N ILE A 85 -1.71 -6.74 -1.93
CA ILE A 85 -1.17 -7.61 -3.00
C ILE A 85 -2.27 -8.30 -3.81
N VAL A 86 -3.52 -8.30 -3.32
CA VAL A 86 -4.66 -8.93 -3.99
C VAL A 86 -5.33 -7.98 -4.97
N ASP A 87 -5.60 -6.74 -4.55
CA ASP A 87 -6.50 -5.84 -5.30
C ASP A 87 -5.85 -4.54 -5.82
N PHE A 88 -4.60 -4.25 -5.45
CA PHE A 88 -3.85 -3.16 -6.09
C PHE A 88 -3.27 -3.57 -7.45
N PRO A 89 -2.64 -4.76 -7.60
CA PRO A 89 -2.10 -5.17 -8.89
C PRO A 89 -3.20 -5.24 -9.96
N ASN A 90 -2.92 -4.68 -11.14
CA ASN A 90 -3.85 -4.62 -12.29
C ASN A 90 -5.09 -3.74 -12.09
N ASN A 91 -5.20 -3.00 -10.99
CA ASN A 91 -6.29 -2.05 -10.84
C ASN A 91 -6.03 -0.81 -11.71
N PRO A 92 -6.91 -0.48 -12.68
CA PRO A 92 -6.68 0.63 -13.60
C PRO A 92 -6.72 1.99 -12.90
N TYR A 93 -7.51 2.14 -11.84
CA TYR A 93 -7.56 3.38 -11.07
C TYR A 93 -6.27 3.62 -10.27
N VAL A 94 -5.69 2.56 -9.70
CA VAL A 94 -4.37 2.61 -9.05
C VAL A 94 -3.30 3.05 -10.07
N ALA A 95 -3.22 2.38 -11.22
CA ALA A 95 -2.25 2.71 -12.26
C ALA A 95 -2.42 4.15 -12.77
N ASN A 96 -3.66 4.58 -13.03
CA ASN A 96 -3.95 5.94 -13.49
C ASN A 96 -3.56 7.00 -12.45
N LEU A 97 -3.85 6.79 -11.17
CA LEU A 97 -3.45 7.72 -10.12
C LEU A 97 -1.93 7.84 -10.03
N ILE A 98 -1.21 6.72 -10.05
CA ILE A 98 0.26 6.72 -10.00
C ILE A 98 0.85 7.52 -11.16
N LEU A 99 0.41 7.23 -12.39
CA LEU A 99 0.92 7.91 -13.59
C LEU A 99 0.58 9.40 -13.61
N ASN A 100 -0.66 9.75 -13.29
CA ASN A 100 -1.11 11.14 -13.29
C ASN A 100 -0.42 11.96 -12.21
N MET A 101 -0.31 11.42 -10.98
CA MET A 101 0.43 12.08 -9.90
C MET A 101 1.89 12.29 -10.31
N TYR A 102 2.55 11.23 -10.79
CA TYR A 102 3.96 11.30 -11.16
C TYR A 102 4.24 12.29 -12.30
N ARG A 103 3.46 12.26 -13.38
CA ARG A 103 3.61 13.19 -14.52
C ARG A 103 3.41 14.66 -14.11
N ASN A 104 2.56 14.90 -13.12
CA ASN A 104 2.31 16.23 -12.56
C ASN A 104 3.25 16.59 -11.39
N ARG A 105 4.38 15.88 -11.25
CA ARG A 105 5.41 16.14 -10.22
C ARG A 105 4.87 16.06 -8.78
N ARG A 106 3.85 15.23 -8.56
CA ARG A 106 3.26 14.96 -7.25
C ARG A 106 3.86 13.71 -6.62
N ILE A 107 3.67 13.56 -5.31
CA ILE A 107 4.31 12.51 -4.54
C ILE A 107 3.51 11.21 -4.65
N VAL A 108 4.20 10.12 -4.97
CA VAL A 108 3.66 8.75 -4.90
C VAL A 108 4.50 7.99 -3.89
N ALA A 109 3.88 7.58 -2.79
CA ALA A 109 4.50 6.80 -1.73
C ALA A 109 3.76 5.46 -1.56
N ALA A 110 4.49 4.44 -1.12
CA ALA A 110 3.93 3.14 -0.82
C ALA A 110 4.77 2.45 0.27
N VAL A 111 4.12 1.66 1.12
CA VAL A 111 4.75 0.97 2.25
C VAL A 111 4.38 -0.51 2.24
N CYS A 112 5.29 -1.39 2.69
CA CYS A 112 5.06 -2.83 2.83
C CYS A 112 4.52 -3.47 1.54
N HIS A 113 3.34 -4.11 1.56
CA HIS A 113 2.65 -4.63 0.38
C HIS A 113 1.88 -3.59 -0.43
N GLY A 114 1.73 -2.36 0.04
CA GLY A 114 1.16 -1.26 -0.74
C GLY A 114 1.95 -0.97 -2.02
N VAL A 115 3.25 -1.32 -2.01
CA VAL A 115 4.16 -1.29 -3.17
C VAL A 115 3.69 -2.22 -4.30
N ALA A 116 2.84 -3.22 -3.99
CA ALA A 116 2.20 -4.06 -4.98
C ALA A 116 1.39 -3.26 -6.02
N GLY A 117 0.90 -2.06 -5.68
CA GLY A 117 0.25 -1.17 -6.65
C GLY A 117 1.14 -0.72 -7.79
N LEU A 118 2.46 -0.73 -7.62
CA LEU A 118 3.44 -0.32 -8.64
C LEU A 118 3.79 -1.44 -9.62
N VAL A 119 3.53 -2.70 -9.29
CA VAL A 119 4.17 -3.85 -9.95
C VAL A 119 3.87 -3.92 -11.45
N ASN A 120 2.66 -3.57 -11.88
CA ASN A 120 2.24 -3.70 -13.28
C ASN A 120 1.93 -2.34 -13.95
N VAL A 121 2.28 -1.23 -13.30
CA VAL A 121 2.11 0.10 -13.89
C VAL A 121 3.13 0.26 -15.00
N LYS A 122 2.65 0.75 -16.15
CA LYS A 122 3.47 1.04 -17.32
C LYS A 122 3.24 2.48 -17.76
N ASP A 123 4.27 3.11 -18.29
CA ASP A 123 4.17 4.42 -18.93
C ASP A 123 3.50 4.33 -20.32
N GLU A 124 3.34 5.49 -20.97
CA GLU A 124 2.77 5.59 -22.32
C GLU A 124 3.57 4.86 -23.40
N TYR A 125 4.85 4.54 -23.13
CA TYR A 125 5.73 3.81 -24.02
C TYR A 125 5.74 2.31 -23.73
N GLY A 126 4.96 1.85 -22.75
CA GLY A 126 4.86 0.45 -22.35
C GLY A 126 5.97 -0.05 -21.43
N SER A 127 6.89 0.83 -21.01
CA SER A 127 7.94 0.54 -20.03
C SER A 127 7.34 0.48 -18.63
N PHE A 128 7.85 -0.41 -17.77
CA PHE A 128 7.38 -0.48 -16.39
C PHE A 128 7.73 0.82 -15.65
N PHE A 129 6.76 1.39 -14.94
CA PHE A 129 6.93 2.62 -14.17
C PHE A 129 8.12 2.57 -13.20
N VAL A 130 8.38 1.39 -12.66
CA VAL A 130 9.45 1.16 -11.68
C VAL A 130 10.86 1.11 -12.30
N THR A 131 10.99 1.02 -13.62
CA THR A 131 12.28 0.92 -14.30
C THR A 131 13.17 2.13 -14.00
N GLY A 132 14.43 1.85 -13.63
CA GLY A 132 15.40 2.89 -13.24
C GLY A 132 15.17 3.52 -11.86
N LYS A 133 14.14 3.10 -11.11
CA LYS A 133 13.87 3.59 -9.76
C LYS A 133 14.49 2.70 -8.69
N ARG A 134 14.86 3.30 -7.57
CA ARG A 134 15.19 2.57 -6.32
C ARG A 134 13.91 2.36 -5.54
N ILE A 135 13.60 1.11 -5.22
CA ILE A 135 12.35 0.73 -4.54
C ILE A 135 12.68 -0.24 -3.41
N THR A 136 11.88 -0.19 -2.35
CA THR A 136 11.82 -1.21 -1.30
C THR A 136 10.36 -1.63 -1.11
N GLY A 137 10.13 -2.68 -0.33
CA GLY A 137 8.82 -3.23 -0.01
C GLY A 137 8.99 -4.50 0.82
N PHE A 138 7.88 -5.15 1.17
CA PHE A 138 7.93 -6.38 1.95
C PHE A 138 8.77 -7.45 1.23
N THR A 139 9.74 -8.02 1.96
CA THR A 139 10.76 -8.91 1.38
C THR A 139 10.26 -10.34 1.28
N ASN A 140 10.90 -11.12 0.40
CA ASN A 140 10.67 -12.56 0.33
C ASN A 140 11.02 -13.26 1.66
N GLU A 141 12.04 -12.77 2.38
CA GLU A 141 12.42 -13.32 3.69
C GLU A 141 11.33 -13.06 4.75
N GLU A 142 10.78 -11.85 4.80
CA GLU A 142 9.69 -11.50 5.71
C GLU A 142 8.41 -12.30 5.39
N GLU A 143 8.09 -12.48 4.11
CA GLU A 143 6.95 -13.28 3.65
C GLU A 143 7.02 -14.75 4.10
N LYS A 144 8.25 -15.30 4.10
CA LYS A 144 8.49 -16.66 4.63
C LYS A 144 8.38 -16.70 6.14
N ALA A 145 8.89 -15.69 6.84
CA ALA A 145 8.87 -15.62 8.30
C ALA A 145 7.45 -15.54 8.86
N VAL A 146 6.52 -14.88 8.15
CA VAL A 146 5.10 -14.84 8.52
C VAL A 146 4.29 -16.03 7.96
N HIS A 147 4.94 -17.00 7.31
CA HIS A 147 4.33 -18.23 6.76
C HIS A 147 3.23 -17.98 5.71
N LEU A 148 3.30 -16.87 4.95
CA LEU A 148 2.32 -16.51 3.93
C LEU A 148 2.86 -16.58 2.49
N ALA A 149 4.13 -16.96 2.31
CA ALA A 149 4.79 -17.08 1.00
C ALA A 149 4.02 -17.94 -0.03
N ASP A 150 3.38 -19.03 0.42
CA ASP A 150 2.60 -19.92 -0.46
C ASP A 150 1.12 -19.49 -0.60
N ARG A 151 0.70 -18.44 0.11
CA ARG A 151 -0.67 -17.92 0.09
C ARG A 151 -0.82 -16.68 -0.78
N VAL A 152 0.21 -15.86 -0.85
CA VAL A 152 0.22 -14.66 -1.71
C VAL A 152 0.13 -15.04 -3.20
N PRO A 153 -0.54 -14.23 -4.04
CA PRO A 153 -0.66 -14.50 -5.47
C PRO A 153 0.70 -14.43 -6.20
N PHE A 154 1.67 -13.73 -5.61
CA PHE A 154 3.07 -13.69 -6.02
C PHE A 154 3.90 -13.12 -4.87
N LEU A 155 5.20 -13.41 -4.86
CA LEU A 155 6.12 -12.74 -3.94
C LEU A 155 6.48 -11.34 -4.47
N LEU A 156 6.26 -10.31 -3.66
CA LEU A 156 6.38 -8.90 -4.06
C LEU A 156 7.79 -8.54 -4.54
N GLU A 157 8.81 -8.80 -3.72
CA GLU A 157 10.22 -8.58 -4.06
C GLU A 157 10.59 -9.31 -5.36
N SER A 158 10.28 -10.61 -5.45
CA SER A 158 10.58 -11.42 -6.63
C SER A 158 9.93 -10.88 -7.91
N LYS A 159 8.75 -10.25 -7.79
CA LYS A 159 8.05 -9.62 -8.92
C LYS A 159 8.69 -8.31 -9.34
N LEU A 160 9.23 -7.54 -8.39
CA LEU A 160 9.83 -6.22 -8.63
C LEU A 160 11.27 -6.31 -9.13
N ILE A 161 12.11 -7.23 -8.60
CA ILE A 161 13.52 -7.38 -9.01
C ILE A 161 13.66 -7.69 -10.51
N LYS A 162 12.64 -8.34 -11.12
CA LYS A 162 12.60 -8.56 -12.57
C LYS A 162 12.48 -7.27 -13.40
N LYS A 163 12.18 -6.12 -12.77
CA LYS A 163 11.80 -4.85 -13.41
C LYS A 163 12.62 -3.66 -12.94
N VAL A 164 13.34 -3.78 -11.81
CA VAL A 164 14.16 -2.72 -11.24
C VAL A 164 15.61 -3.17 -11.09
N PRO A 165 16.59 -2.30 -11.40
CA PRO A 165 18.00 -2.62 -11.20
C PRO A 165 18.39 -2.63 -9.70
N TYR A 166 17.61 -1.97 -8.83
CA TYR A 166 17.92 -1.82 -7.41
C TYR A 166 16.66 -1.98 -6.53
N PHE A 167 16.47 -3.17 -5.97
CA PHE A 167 15.54 -3.39 -4.86
C PHE A 167 16.33 -3.33 -3.54
N MET A 168 15.98 -2.37 -2.67
CA MET A 168 16.65 -2.19 -1.39
C MET A 168 15.94 -3.02 -0.32
N LYS A 169 16.70 -3.79 0.45
CA LYS A 169 16.19 -4.56 1.59
C LYS A 169 16.53 -3.84 2.89
N HIS A 170 15.58 -3.77 3.81
CA HIS A 170 15.82 -3.46 5.21
C HIS A 170 14.98 -4.43 6.02
N GLN A 171 15.61 -5.27 6.83
CA GLN A 171 14.94 -6.38 7.50
C GLN A 171 14.29 -5.89 8.79
N PHE A 172 12.96 -5.93 8.89
CA PHE A 172 12.24 -5.48 10.09
C PHE A 172 12.29 -6.49 11.24
N LEU A 173 12.67 -7.75 10.98
CA LEU A 173 12.58 -8.87 11.92
C LEU A 173 13.64 -8.90 13.05
N HIS A 174 14.49 -7.89 13.19
CA HIS A 174 15.45 -7.83 14.31
C HIS A 174 14.88 -7.21 15.59
N HIS A 175 13.60 -6.83 15.61
CA HIS A 175 12.96 -6.13 16.74
C HIS A 175 11.62 -6.70 17.21
N MET A 176 11.26 -7.95 16.83
CA MET A 176 10.12 -8.68 17.43
C MET A 176 10.60 -9.81 18.32
#